data_AF-A0A166VEP3-F1
#
_entry.id   AF-A0A166VEP3-F1
#
_cell.length_a   1.000
_cell.length_b   1.000
_cell.length_c   1.000
_cell.angle_alpha   90.00
_cell.angle_beta   90.00
_cell.angle_gamma   90.00
#
_symmetry.space_group_name_H-M   'P 1'
#
loop_
_entity.id
_entity.type
_entity.pdbx_description
1 polymer ?
#
loop_
_entity_poly.entity_id
_entity_poly.type
_entity_poly.pdbx_seq_one_letter_code
_entity_poly.pdbx_strand_id
1 'polypeptide(L)'
;MRFSTAAIAIAAMLIPAGALAATSSLSYDQIYDTKSTSLATVACSDGTNGLLTAGYTTFGSLPKFPYIGGVQAVAGWNSASCGSCWNLTYTNTKKVSGGA
;
A
#
# COMPACT_ATOMS: atom_id res chain seq x y z
N MET A 1 -18.85 -52.06 30.23
CA MET A 1 -19.45 -51.52 29.00
C MET A 1 -18.41 -50.65 28.32
N ARG A 2 -17.97 -51.06 27.12
CA ARG A 2 -16.99 -50.35 26.29
C ARG A 2 -17.77 -49.40 25.39
N PHE A 3 -17.45 -48.11 25.39
CA PHE A 3 -17.91 -47.17 24.38
C PHE A 3 -16.68 -46.59 23.69
N SER A 4 -16.51 -47.01 22.45
CA SER A 4 -15.46 -46.60 21.51
C SER A 4 -15.88 -45.31 20.78
N THR A 5 -14.88 -44.64 20.17
CA THR A 5 -14.96 -43.63 19.08
C THR A 5 -15.45 -42.22 19.44
N ALA A 6 -14.91 -41.12 18.90
CA ALA A 6 -13.77 -40.88 18.01
C ALA A 6 -13.28 -39.43 18.24
N ALA A 7 -11.96 -39.21 18.22
CA ALA A 7 -11.38 -37.87 18.19
C ALA A 7 -11.56 -37.29 16.78
N ILE A 8 -12.40 -36.28 16.64
CA ILE A 8 -12.53 -35.51 15.40
C ILE A 8 -11.38 -34.51 15.37
N ALA A 9 -10.31 -34.83 14.64
CA ALA A 9 -9.25 -33.89 14.31
C ALA A 9 -9.77 -32.92 13.24
N ILE A 10 -10.12 -31.69 13.64
CA ILE A 10 -10.36 -30.59 12.71
C ILE A 10 -8.99 -30.13 12.21
N ALA A 11 -8.55 -30.69 11.08
CA ALA A 11 -7.42 -30.15 10.34
C ALA A 11 -7.84 -28.81 9.75
N ALA A 12 -7.44 -27.71 10.38
CA ALA A 12 -7.58 -26.37 9.83
C ALA A 12 -6.77 -26.30 8.52
N MET A 13 -7.46 -26.25 7.38
CA MET A 13 -6.84 -25.98 6.08
C MET A 13 -6.27 -24.57 6.12
N LEU A 14 -4.95 -24.47 6.33
CA LEU A 14 -4.19 -23.25 6.08
C LEU A 14 -4.12 -23.06 4.57
N ILE A 15 -5.09 -22.38 3.97
CA ILE A 15 -4.96 -21.87 2.61
C ILE A 15 -3.89 -20.78 2.68
N PRO A 16 -2.73 -20.93 2.00
CA PRO A 16 -1.81 -19.82 1.87
C PRO A 16 -2.55 -18.72 1.11
N ALA A 17 -2.75 -17.58 1.76
CA ALA A 17 -3.22 -16.37 1.10
C ALA A 17 -2.11 -15.91 0.15
N GLY A 18 -2.02 -16.52 -1.02
CA GLY A 18 -1.25 -15.97 -2.13
C GLY A 18 -1.83 -14.60 -2.43
N ALA A 19 -1.01 -13.56 -2.33
CA ALA A 19 -1.42 -12.21 -2.71
C ALA A 19 -1.86 -12.26 -4.18
N LEU A 20 -3.16 -12.14 -4.43
CA LEU A 20 -3.69 -11.94 -5.76
C LEU A 20 -3.07 -10.63 -6.27
N ALA A 21 -2.19 -10.71 -7.27
CA ALA A 21 -1.65 -9.53 -7.92
C ALA A 21 -2.82 -8.80 -8.61
N ALA A 22 -3.36 -7.77 -7.96
CA ALA A 22 -4.41 -6.96 -8.52
C ALA A 22 -3.80 -6.09 -9.63
N THR A 23 -4.14 -6.40 -10.89
CA THR A 23 -3.84 -5.50 -12.01
C THR A 23 -4.65 -4.22 -11.85
N SER A 24 -3.94 -3.12 -11.63
CA SER A 24 -4.51 -1.78 -11.50
C SER A 24 -3.90 -0.86 -12.55
N SER A 25 -4.61 0.21 -12.89
CA SER A 25 -4.06 1.26 -13.75
C SER A 25 -2.99 2.03 -13.00
N LEU A 26 -1.87 2.31 -13.66
CA LEU A 26 -0.80 3.16 -13.15
C LEU A 26 -0.63 4.35 -14.10
N SER A 27 -0.60 5.55 -13.54
CA SER A 27 -0.29 6.79 -14.25
C SER A 27 0.70 7.60 -13.42
N TYR A 28 1.23 8.67 -14.00
CA TYR A 28 2.10 9.62 -13.33
C TYR A 28 1.43 10.99 -13.22
N ASP A 29 1.87 11.78 -12.24
CA ASP A 29 1.58 13.19 -12.09
C ASP A 29 2.84 13.88 -11.56
N GLN A 30 3.31 14.89 -12.29
CA GLN A 30 4.59 15.57 -12.05
C GLN A 30 4.67 16.29 -10.70
N ILE A 31 3.52 16.56 -10.06
CA ILE A 31 3.53 17.18 -8.73
C ILE A 31 4.26 16.31 -7.70
N TYR A 32 4.18 14.97 -7.85
CA TYR A 32 4.82 14.00 -6.97
C TYR A 32 6.35 13.93 -7.17
N ASP A 33 6.88 14.50 -8.25
CA ASP A 33 8.32 14.64 -8.51
C ASP A 33 8.92 15.92 -7.91
N THR A 34 8.09 16.81 -7.35
CA THR A 34 8.53 18.11 -6.82
C THR A 34 8.79 18.02 -5.32
N LYS A 35 10.07 17.97 -4.92
CA LYS A 35 10.51 17.83 -3.51
C LYS A 35 9.92 18.89 -2.56
N SER A 36 9.73 20.11 -3.04
CA SER A 36 9.26 21.24 -2.25
C SER A 36 7.75 21.29 -2.05
N THR A 37 6.98 20.41 -2.72
CA THR A 37 5.53 20.34 -2.54
C THR A 37 5.19 19.97 -1.10
N SER A 38 4.37 20.78 -0.46
CA SER A 38 3.95 20.57 0.94
C SER A 38 3.02 19.38 1.06
N LEU A 39 3.18 18.58 2.11
CA LEU A 39 2.22 17.50 2.42
C LEU A 39 0.84 18.03 2.81
N ALA A 40 0.70 19.32 3.12
CA ALA A 40 -0.59 19.94 3.40
C ALA A 40 -1.53 19.97 2.18
N THR A 41 -1.02 19.73 0.96
CA THR A 41 -1.81 19.81 -0.28
C THR A 41 -2.43 18.47 -0.71
N VAL A 42 -2.22 17.39 0.04
CA VAL A 42 -2.72 16.05 -0.30
C VAL A 42 -3.59 15.47 0.83
N ALA A 43 -4.36 14.43 0.52
CA ALA A 43 -5.24 13.77 1.47
C ALA A 43 -4.51 13.22 2.72
N CYS A 44 -3.25 12.81 2.57
CA CYS A 44 -2.41 12.33 3.67
C CYS A 44 -1.64 13.45 4.37
N SER A 45 -2.26 14.62 4.52
CA SER A 45 -1.70 15.80 5.19
C SER A 45 -1.57 15.57 6.69
N ASP A 46 -2.53 16.02 7.48
CA ASP A 46 -2.59 15.96 8.95
C ASP A 46 -3.67 14.97 9.43
N GLY A 47 -4.05 15.08 10.71
CA GLY A 47 -4.89 14.11 11.39
C GLY A 47 -4.10 12.91 11.92
N THR A 48 -4.77 11.99 12.61
CA THR A 48 -4.15 10.84 13.29
C THR A 48 -3.29 9.96 12.36
N ASN A 49 -3.70 9.82 11.10
CA ASN A 49 -3.01 9.03 10.06
C ASN A 49 -2.20 9.90 9.09
N GLY A 50 -2.13 11.21 9.31
CA GLY A 50 -1.47 12.17 8.42
C GLY A 50 0.05 12.09 8.47
N LEU A 51 0.69 12.33 7.33
CA LEU A 51 2.16 12.32 7.22
C LEU A 51 2.81 13.54 7.89
N LEU A 52 2.10 14.67 7.97
CA LEU A 52 2.53 15.83 8.78
C LEU A 52 2.57 15.47 10.26
N THR A 53 1.55 14.75 10.76
CA THR A 53 1.50 14.25 12.14
C THR A 53 2.61 13.24 12.41
N ALA A 54 3.02 12.47 11.38
CA ALA A 54 4.16 11.57 11.44
C ALA A 54 5.54 12.28 11.39
N GLY A 55 5.58 13.62 11.31
CA GLY A 55 6.80 14.42 11.37
C GLY A 55 7.43 14.76 10.01
N TYR A 56 6.76 14.43 8.90
CA TYR A 56 7.17 14.86 7.56
C TYR A 56 6.66 16.27 7.25
N THR A 57 7.21 16.91 6.22
CA THR A 57 6.85 18.31 5.87
C THR A 57 6.50 18.45 4.40
N THR A 58 7.41 18.05 3.52
CA THR A 58 7.26 18.09 2.07
C THR A 58 7.38 16.71 1.46
N PHE A 59 7.02 16.56 0.18
CA PHE A 59 7.23 15.31 -0.57
C PHE A 59 8.69 14.84 -0.49
N GLY A 60 9.65 15.76 -0.59
CA GLY A 60 11.07 15.46 -0.51
C GLY A 60 11.55 14.99 0.87
N SER A 61 10.76 15.18 1.94
CA SER A 61 11.09 14.67 3.28
C SER A 61 10.72 13.20 3.47
N LEU A 62 9.96 12.60 2.55
CA LEU A 62 9.55 11.19 2.65
C LEU A 62 10.72 10.24 2.34
N PRO A 63 10.87 9.11 3.06
CA PRO A 63 12.09 8.27 3.01
C PRO A 63 12.39 7.64 1.64
N LYS A 64 11.36 7.53 0.79
CA LYS A 64 11.41 6.84 -0.50
C LYS A 64 11.21 7.77 -1.68
N PHE A 65 11.16 9.08 -1.48
CA PHE A 65 11.04 10.05 -2.57
C PHE A 65 12.09 9.77 -3.68
N PRO A 66 11.72 9.78 -4.98
CA PRO A 66 10.42 10.18 -5.55
C PRO A 66 9.40 9.04 -5.70
N TYR A 67 9.60 7.88 -5.08
CA TYR A 67 8.65 6.75 -5.12
C TYR A 67 7.44 7.00 -4.20
N ILE A 68 6.62 7.98 -4.57
CA ILE A 68 5.40 8.40 -3.88
C ILE A 68 4.28 8.64 -4.90
N GLY A 69 3.03 8.61 -4.47
CA GLY A 69 1.89 8.89 -5.35
C GLY A 69 0.54 8.69 -4.67
N GLY A 70 -0.52 8.91 -5.42
CA GLY A 70 -1.88 8.59 -5.01
C GLY A 70 -2.21 7.11 -5.23
N VAL A 71 -3.00 6.53 -4.33
CA VAL A 71 -3.53 5.16 -4.46
C VAL A 71 -4.99 5.12 -4.07
N GLN A 72 -5.77 4.27 -4.75
CA GLN A 72 -7.22 4.15 -4.54
C GLN A 72 -7.60 3.73 -3.11
N ALA A 73 -6.69 3.08 -2.38
CA ALA A 73 -6.90 2.73 -0.97
C ALA A 73 -6.96 3.96 -0.04
N VAL A 74 -6.45 5.11 -0.46
CA VAL A 74 -6.59 6.39 0.25
C VAL A 74 -7.89 7.04 -0.21
N ALA A 75 -8.99 6.73 0.47
CA ALA A 75 -10.33 7.21 0.12
C ALA A 75 -10.55 8.72 0.34
N GLY A 76 -9.66 9.39 1.07
CA GLY A 76 -9.77 10.80 1.40
C GLY A 76 -8.85 11.24 2.53
N TRP A 77 -9.11 12.43 3.07
CA TRP A 77 -8.34 13.02 4.17
C TRP A 77 -8.28 12.09 5.39
N ASN A 78 -7.12 12.01 6.04
CA ASN A 78 -6.88 11.20 7.25
C ASN A 78 -7.22 9.70 7.09
N SER A 79 -7.14 9.16 5.87
CA SER A 79 -7.35 7.74 5.59
C SER A 79 -6.39 6.86 6.40
N ALA A 80 -6.88 5.73 6.91
CA ALA A 80 -6.05 4.72 7.56
C ALA A 80 -4.99 4.10 6.62
N SER A 81 -5.15 4.24 5.30
CA SER A 81 -4.18 3.79 4.30
C SER A 81 -3.05 4.80 4.05
N CYS A 82 -3.08 5.98 4.67
CA CYS A 82 -2.02 6.98 4.51
C CYS A 82 -0.66 6.45 4.99
N GLY A 83 0.38 6.67 4.18
CA GLY A 83 1.72 6.14 4.45
C GLY A 83 1.90 4.64 4.19
N SER A 84 0.91 3.96 3.63
CA SER A 84 1.07 2.56 3.20
C SER A 84 2.13 2.40 2.10
N CYS A 85 2.79 1.25 2.08
CA CYS A 85 3.82 0.91 1.10
C CYS A 85 3.24 -0.06 0.05
N TRP A 86 3.49 0.24 -1.22
CA TRP A 86 2.98 -0.54 -2.35
C TRP A 86 4.14 -1.01 -3.21
N ASN A 87 4.21 -2.32 -3.46
CA ASN A 87 5.17 -2.91 -4.38
C ASN A 87 4.52 -3.04 -5.76
N LEU A 88 4.97 -2.23 -6.72
CA LEU A 88 4.39 -2.20 -8.05
C LEU A 88 5.28 -3.00 -9.01
N THR A 89 4.68 -3.85 -9.83
CA THR A 89 5.40 -4.55 -10.91
C THR A 89 4.73 -4.26 -12.24
N TYR A 90 5.54 -3.96 -13.25
CA TYR A 90 5.06 -3.66 -14.60
C TYR A 90 5.84 -4.49 -15.62
N THR A 91 5.11 -5.20 -16.47
CA THR A 91 5.66 -5.93 -17.61
C THR A 91 5.35 -5.14 -18.88
N ASN A 92 6.39 -4.63 -19.54
CA ASN A 92 6.19 -3.86 -20.77
C ASN A 92 5.84 -4.76 -21.96
N THR A 93 5.55 -4.13 -23.10
CA THR A 93 5.21 -4.83 -24.35
C THR A 93 6.32 -5.75 -24.87
N LYS A 94 7.56 -5.54 -24.44
CA LYS A 94 8.73 -6.38 -24.75
C LYS A 94 8.96 -7.49 -23.71
N LYS A 95 8.01 -7.73 -22.80
CA LYS A 95 8.10 -8.72 -21.72
C LYS A 95 9.26 -8.45 -20.75
N VAL A 96 9.71 -7.20 -20.65
CA VAL A 96 10.67 -6.79 -19.61
C VAL A 96 9.88 -6.34 -18.39
N SER A 97 10.18 -6.95 -17.24
CA SER A 97 9.58 -6.63 -15.96
C SER A 97 10.42 -5.60 -15.21
N GLY A 98 9.81 -4.50 -14.79
CA GLY A 98 10.37 -3.52 -13.86
C GLY A 98 9.52 -3.41 -12.60
N GLY A 99 10.11 -2.94 -11.50
CA GLY A 99 9.42 -2.71 -10.24
C GLY A 99 9.66 -1.31 -9.68
N ALA A 100 8.74 -0.84 -8.84
CA ALA A 100 8.86 0.38 -8.04
C ALA A 100 8.54 0.07 -6.56
#